data_AF-A0A1Q4YTE8-F1
#
_entry.id   AF-A0A1Q4YTE8-F1
#
_cell.length_a   1.000
_cell.length_b   1.000
_cell.length_c   1.000
_cell.angle_alpha   90.00
_cell.angle_beta   90.00
_cell.angle_gamma   90.00
#
_symmetry.space_group_name_H-M   'P 1'
#
loop_
_entity.id
_entity.type
_entity.pdbx_description
1 polymer ?
#
loop_
_entity_poly.entity_id
_entity_poly.type
_entity_poly.pdbx_seq_one_letter_code
_entity_poly.pdbx_strand_id
1 'polypeptide(L)'
;MSLRSRLAHAVSSRLLLPSWFATVLGPAPPAQDAERWLECATHVLLYRLTYRIDDQVLALGPRPDPAHQRQRQWYEELRKELRRW
;
A
#
# COMPACT_ATOMS: atom_id res chain seq x y z
N MET A 1 0.32 -4.73 19.10
CA MET A 1 -0.57 -4.70 17.91
C MET A 1 0.29 -4.64 16.64
N SER A 2 -0.04 -5.43 15.62
CA SER A 2 0.68 -5.41 14.33
C SER A 2 0.20 -4.26 13.43
N LEU A 3 0.97 -3.94 12.38
CA LEU A 3 0.55 -2.99 11.34
C LEU A 3 -0.73 -3.46 10.63
N ARG A 4 -0.79 -4.75 10.28
CA ARG A 4 -1.96 -5.38 9.64
C ARG A 4 -3.22 -5.23 10.48
N SER A 5 -3.16 -5.49 11.79
CA SER A 5 -4.32 -5.36 12.68
C SER A 5 -4.81 -3.91 12.79
N ARG A 6 -3.89 -2.94 12.79
CA ARG A 6 -4.25 -1.51 12.78
C ARG A 6 -4.92 -1.10 11.48
N LEU A 7 -4.39 -1.57 10.34
CA LEU A 7 -5.01 -1.33 9.03
C LEU A 7 -6.41 -1.95 8.96
N ALA A 8 -6.56 -3.21 9.35
CA ALA A 8 -7.85 -3.89 9.35
C ALA A 8 -8.89 -3.13 10.20
N HIS A 9 -8.48 -2.65 11.38
CA HIS A 9 -9.34 -1.85 12.24
C HIS A 9 -9.72 -0.49 11.61
N ALA A 10 -8.76 0.20 10.96
CA ALA A 10 -9.04 1.47 10.29
C ALA A 10 -10.06 1.31 9.16
N VAL A 11 -9.92 0.25 8.37
CA VAL A 11 -10.85 -0.09 7.28
C VAL A 11 -12.22 -0.48 7.82
N SER A 12 -12.29 -1.37 8.82
CA SER A 12 -13.58 -1.81 9.40
C SER A 12 -14.33 -0.67 10.09
N SER A 13 -13.60 0.27 10.69
CA SER A 13 -14.15 1.47 11.33
C SER A 13 -14.45 2.61 10.35
N ARG A 14 -14.24 2.38 9.04
CA ARG A 14 -14.45 3.37 7.96
C ARG A 14 -13.77 4.71 8.23
N LEU A 15 -12.56 4.67 8.77
CA LEU A 15 -11.77 5.88 8.98
C LEU A 15 -11.43 6.54 7.64
N LEU A 16 -11.16 7.84 7.67
CA LEU A 16 -10.69 8.58 6.50
C LEU A 16 -9.28 8.11 6.16
N LEU A 17 -9.17 7.30 5.11
CA LEU A 17 -7.90 6.82 4.59
C LEU A 17 -7.27 7.87 3.65
N PRO A 18 -5.92 7.93 3.55
CA PRO A 18 -5.25 8.83 2.62
C PRO A 18 -5.71 8.63 1.18
N SER A 19 -5.66 9.71 0.37
CA SER A 19 -6.20 9.68 -0.99
C SER A 19 -5.55 8.61 -1.87
N TRP A 20 -4.22 8.45 -1.81
CA TRP A 20 -3.49 7.40 -2.54
C TRP A 20 -4.01 6.00 -2.23
N PHE A 21 -4.50 5.75 -1.01
CA PHE A 21 -4.93 4.43 -0.58
C PHE A 21 -6.25 4.09 -1.26
N ALA A 22 -7.24 4.98 -1.13
CA ALA A 22 -8.56 4.76 -1.70
C ALA A 22 -8.55 4.76 -3.24
N THR A 23 -7.63 5.50 -3.87
CA THR A 23 -7.53 5.55 -5.35
C THR A 23 -6.85 4.33 -5.94
N VAL A 24 -5.85 3.76 -5.25
CA VAL A 24 -5.04 2.66 -5.79
C VAL A 24 -5.54 1.28 -5.35
N LEU A 25 -6.06 1.15 -4.13
CA LEU A 25 -6.55 -0.12 -3.58
C LEU A 25 -8.08 -0.16 -3.49
N GLY A 26 -8.76 0.97 -3.67
CA GLY A 26 -10.17 1.10 -3.34
C GLY A 26 -10.40 1.39 -1.84
N PRO A 27 -11.62 1.80 -1.47
CA PRO A 27 -11.95 2.20 -0.09
C PRO A 27 -12.12 1.01 0.87
N ALA A 28 -12.29 -0.21 0.35
CA ALA A 28 -12.54 -1.43 1.13
C ALA A 28 -12.08 -2.68 0.36
N PRO A 29 -11.78 -3.79 1.07
CA PRO A 29 -11.42 -5.05 0.43
C PRO A 29 -12.57 -5.62 -0.41
N PRO A 30 -12.29 -6.21 -1.58
CA PRO A 30 -13.27 -6.97 -2.34
C PRO A 30 -13.66 -8.26 -1.59
N ALA A 31 -14.91 -8.69 -1.76
CA ALA A 31 -15.50 -9.79 -0.99
C ALA A 31 -14.75 -11.14 -1.14
N GLN A 32 -14.19 -11.41 -2.33
CA GLN A 32 -13.54 -12.70 -2.63
C GLN A 32 -12.03 -12.71 -2.35
N ASP A 33 -11.40 -11.55 -2.16
CA ASP A 33 -9.93 -11.42 -2.07
C ASP A 33 -9.48 -10.54 -0.89
N ALA A 34 -10.30 -10.43 0.16
CA ALA A 34 -10.07 -9.52 1.28
C ALA A 34 -8.72 -9.72 1.99
N GLU A 35 -8.27 -10.97 2.13
CA GLU A 35 -6.99 -11.26 2.78
C GLU A 35 -5.79 -10.81 1.93
N ARG A 36 -5.81 -11.12 0.62
CA ARG A 36 -4.78 -10.68 -0.33
C ARG A 36 -4.73 -9.17 -0.46
N TRP A 37 -5.90 -8.54 -0.46
CA TRP A 37 -6.02 -7.08 -0.46
C TRP A 37 -5.35 -6.49 0.79
N LEU A 38 -5.63 -7.05 1.97
CA LEU A 38 -5.08 -6.57 3.23
C LEU A 38 -3.56 -6.82 3.32
N GLU A 39 -3.08 -7.93 2.76
CA GLU A 39 -1.65 -8.22 2.64
C GLU A 39 -0.96 -7.20 1.72
N CYS A 40 -1.49 -6.99 0.51
CA CYS A 40 -0.98 -6.00 -0.44
C CYS A 40 -0.93 -4.59 0.17
N ALA A 41 -2.03 -4.16 0.81
CA ALA A 41 -2.12 -2.89 1.50
C ALA A 41 -1.09 -2.76 2.64
N THR A 42 -0.86 -3.84 3.38
CA THR A 42 0.17 -3.88 4.43
C THR A 42 1.58 -3.76 3.84
N HIS A 43 1.87 -4.43 2.71
CA HIS A 43 3.16 -4.32 2.04
C HIS A 43 3.43 -2.90 1.50
N VAL A 44 2.41 -2.24 0.94
CA VAL A 44 2.53 -0.83 0.53
C VAL A 44 2.85 0.06 1.73
N LEU A 45 2.16 -0.12 2.87
CA LEU A 45 2.46 0.65 4.09
C LEU A 45 3.88 0.38 4.61
N LEU A 46 4.34 -0.88 4.59
CA LEU A 46 5.71 -1.23 4.97
C LEU A 46 6.74 -0.57 4.06
N TYR A 47 6.49 -0.58 2.74
CA TYR A 47 7.35 0.11 1.77
C TYR A 47 7.44 1.60 2.07
N ARG A 48 6.28 2.26 2.26
CA ARG A 48 6.21 3.69 2.57
C ARG A 48 6.94 4.02 3.88
N LEU A 49 6.78 3.21 4.92
CA LEU A 49 7.50 3.39 6.18
C LEU A 49 9.02 3.20 6.02
N THR A 50 9.44 2.19 5.25
CA THR A 50 10.85 1.87 5.03
C THR A 50 11.58 3.00 4.29
N TYR A 51 10.94 3.59 3.29
CA TYR A 51 11.52 4.63 2.44
C TYR A 51 11.02 6.04 2.75
N ARG A 52 10.31 6.22 3.88
CA ARG A 52 9.76 7.51 4.35
C ARG A 52 8.98 8.26 3.27
N ILE A 53 8.04 7.55 2.64
CA ILE A 53 7.20 8.11 1.58
C ILE A 53 6.00 8.82 2.20
N ASP A 54 6.02 10.15 2.12
CA ASP A 54 4.94 11.03 2.62
C ASP A 54 4.02 11.56 1.52
N ASP A 55 4.23 11.12 0.27
CA ASP A 55 3.44 11.52 -0.90
C ASP A 55 1.96 11.17 -0.71
N GLN A 56 1.10 12.18 -0.79
CA GLN A 56 -0.34 12.04 -0.53
C GLN A 56 -1.11 11.42 -1.70
N VAL A 57 -0.53 11.42 -2.90
CA VAL A 57 -1.18 11.04 -4.16
C VAL A 57 -0.63 9.72 -4.69
N LEU A 58 0.70 9.57 -4.72
CA LEU A 58 1.35 8.35 -5.22
C LEU A 58 1.50 7.33 -4.10
N ALA A 59 0.85 6.17 -4.24
CA ALA A 59 0.91 5.09 -3.26
C ALA A 59 2.34 4.64 -2.93
N LEU A 60 3.19 4.51 -3.96
CA LEU A 60 4.59 4.11 -3.83
C LEU A 60 5.57 5.30 -3.89
N GLY A 61 5.07 6.54 -3.92
CA GLY A 61 5.89 7.73 -4.15
C GLY A 61 6.50 7.79 -5.57
N PRO A 62 7.46 8.72 -5.79
CA PRO A 62 8.16 8.82 -7.07
C PRO A 62 8.99 7.57 -7.36
N ARG A 63 9.30 7.35 -8.64
CA ARG A 63 10.12 6.22 -9.06
C ARG A 63 11.50 6.28 -8.39
N PRO A 64 11.98 5.19 -7.77
CA PRO A 64 13.29 5.17 -7.12
C PRO A 64 14.46 5.40 -8.08
N ASP A 65 15.50 6.05 -7.55
CA ASP A 65 16.77 6.27 -8.24
C ASP A 65 17.39 4.94 -8.73
N PRO A 66 17.92 4.86 -9.95
CA PRO A 66 18.62 3.68 -10.47
C PRO A 66 19.69 3.07 -9.55
N ALA A 67 20.38 3.88 -8.74
CA ALA A 67 21.42 3.43 -7.83
C ALA A 67 20.85 2.58 -6.67
N HIS A 68 19.58 2.75 -6.31
CA HIS A 68 18.95 2.02 -5.21
C HIS A 68 18.25 0.75 -5.69
N GLN A 69 19.05 -0.23 -6.15
CA GLN A 69 18.57 -1.45 -6.79
C GLN A 69 17.50 -2.20 -5.96
N ARG A 70 17.70 -2.33 -4.65
CA ARG A 70 16.74 -3.00 -3.75
C ARG A 70 15.39 -2.26 -3.68
N GLN A 71 15.40 -0.94 -3.52
CA GLN A 71 14.17 -0.14 -3.49
C GLN A 71 13.43 -0.21 -4.82
N ARG A 72 14.17 -0.15 -5.93
CA ARG A 72 13.61 -0.27 -7.28
C ARG A 72 12.95 -1.63 -7.50
N GLN A 73 13.61 -2.72 -7.08
CA GLN A 73 13.02 -4.05 -7.23
C GLN A 73 11.70 -4.16 -6.46
N TRP A 74 11.69 -3.75 -5.18
CA TRP A 74 10.47 -3.79 -4.37
C TRP A 74 9.37 -2.87 -4.91
N TYR A 75 9.74 -1.70 -5.43
CA TYR A 75 8.81 -0.79 -6.11
C TYR A 75 8.13 -1.46 -7.30
N GLU A 76 8.88 -2.14 -8.18
CA GLU A 76 8.30 -2.77 -9.37
C GLU A 76 7.46 -4.03 -9.01
N GLU A 77 7.82 -4.76 -7.96
CA GLU A 77 7.03 -5.87 -7.42
C GLU A 77 5.67 -5.37 -6.92
N LEU A 78 5.66 -4.35 -6.05
CA LEU A 78 4.42 -3.75 -5.55
C LEU A 78 3.60 -3.11 -6.66
N ARG A 79 4.25 -2.44 -7.62
CA ARG A 79 3.57 -1.84 -8.76
C ARG A 79 2.87 -2.89 -9.62
N LYS A 80 3.43 -4.09 -9.76
CA LYS A 80 2.77 -5.21 -10.46
C LYS A 80 1.60 -5.76 -9.65
N GLU A 81 1.77 -5.90 -8.34
CA GLU A 81 0.72 -6.40 -7.45
C GLU A 81 -0.48 -5.45 -7.41
N LEU A 82 -0.24 -4.15 -7.34
CA LEU A 82 -1.27 -3.11 -7.30
C LEU A 82 -2.14 -3.05 -8.56
N ARG A 83 -1.66 -3.53 -9.72
CA ARG A 83 -2.48 -3.60 -10.95
C ARG A 83 -3.63 -4.61 -10.87
N ARG A 84 -3.71 -5.41 -9.80
CA ARG A 84 -4.75 -6.42 -9.60
C ARG A 84 -6.01 -5.85 -8.93
N TRP A 85 -5.92 -4.63 -8.39
CA TRP A 85 -7.01 -3.92 -7.71
C TRP A 85 -7.46 -2.74 -8.56
#